data_AF-A0A0E0KSE0-F1
#
_entry.id   AF-A0A0E0KSE0-F1
#
_cell.length_a   1.000
_cell.length_b   1.000
_cell.length_c   1.000
_cell.angle_alpha   90.00
_cell.angle_beta   90.00
_cell.angle_gamma   90.00
#
_symmetry.space_group_name_H-M   'P 1'
#
loop_
_entity.id
_entity.type
_entity.pdbx_description
1 polymer ?
#
loop_
_entity_poly.entity_id
_entity_poly.type
_entity_poly.pdbx_seq_one_letter_code
_entity_poly.pdbx_strand_id
1 'polypeptide(L)'
;MTGMGVSTGRATIFYCVALSMVAAAAATQVPPTEADSVSAAEFVSSALKADTLPSSSRKLLGAGDAPLVPMCPVRFDKMKGPAIEVGKKCKTTGVKVCCDAFKAFACPHSKLLNDLSNGCADDMFYFIQTYGQLPPGTIFKKCLEGPHGLKC
;
A
#
# COMPACT_ATOMS: atom_id res chain seq x y z
N MET A 1 3.71 44.14 -36.54
CA MET A 1 2.53 43.62 -35.83
C MET A 1 1.93 42.51 -36.67
N THR A 2 2.10 41.25 -36.25
CA THR A 2 1.18 40.11 -36.38
C THR A 2 1.95 38.83 -36.03
N GLY A 3 1.88 38.45 -34.76
CA GLY A 3 2.14 37.08 -34.34
C GLY A 3 0.82 36.33 -34.33
N MET A 4 0.76 35.19 -35.01
CA MET A 4 -0.30 34.19 -34.83
C MET A 4 0.39 32.83 -34.78
N GLY A 5 0.85 32.46 -33.58
CA GLY A 5 1.28 31.10 -33.28
C GLY A 5 0.05 30.24 -33.00
N VAL A 6 -0.25 29.32 -33.91
CA VAL A 6 -1.29 28.31 -33.75
C VAL A 6 -0.73 27.20 -32.85
N SER A 7 -1.22 27.11 -31.61
CA SER A 7 -0.84 26.03 -30.69
C SER A 7 -1.83 24.89 -30.84
N THR A 8 -1.53 23.97 -31.77
CA THR A 8 -2.26 22.72 -31.96
C THR A 8 -2.04 21.81 -30.75
N GLY A 9 -3.06 21.70 -29.90
CA GLY A 9 -3.10 20.77 -28.77
C GLY A 9 -3.04 19.33 -29.25
N ARG A 10 -1.96 18.62 -28.91
CA ARG A 10 -1.74 17.21 -29.23
C ARG A 10 -2.46 16.35 -28.19
N ALA A 11 -3.74 16.05 -28.46
CA ALA A 11 -4.48 15.02 -27.74
C ALA A 11 -3.82 13.65 -28.02
N THR A 12 -3.17 13.08 -27.01
CA THR A 12 -2.54 11.76 -27.13
C THR A 12 -3.60 10.72 -26.80
N ILE A 13 -4.19 10.13 -27.83
CA ILE A 13 -5.20 9.09 -27.74
C ILE A 13 -4.56 7.86 -27.07
N PHE A 14 -5.03 7.49 -25.88
CA PHE A 14 -4.71 6.21 -25.24
C PHE A 14 -5.30 5.08 -26.08
N TYR A 15 -4.46 4.42 -26.87
CA TYR A 15 -4.84 3.28 -27.69
C TYR A 15 -4.96 2.05 -26.78
N CYS A 16 -6.19 1.71 -26.37
CA CYS A 16 -6.48 0.44 -25.72
C CYS A 16 -6.35 -0.69 -26.76
N VAL A 17 -5.19 -1.32 -26.84
CA VAL A 17 -5.00 -2.54 -27.63
C VAL A 17 -5.72 -3.68 -26.90
N ALA A 18 -6.96 -3.93 -27.29
CA ALA A 18 -7.68 -5.13 -26.88
C ALA A 18 -7.06 -6.35 -27.58
N LEU A 19 -6.34 -7.17 -26.82
CA LEU A 19 -5.91 -8.51 -27.25
C LEU A 19 -7.15 -9.43 -27.24
N SER A 20 -7.74 -9.64 -28.42
CA SER A 20 -8.78 -10.66 -28.61
C SER A 20 -8.15 -12.05 -28.50
N MET A 21 -8.54 -12.82 -27.49
CA MET A 21 -8.23 -14.24 -27.42
C MET A 21 -9.18 -15.01 -28.35
N VAL A 22 -8.62 -15.78 -29.27
CA VAL A 22 -9.34 -16.70 -30.15
C VAL A 22 -9.79 -17.91 -29.33
N ALA A 23 -11.11 -18.09 -29.21
CA ALA A 23 -11.71 -19.31 -28.70
C ALA A 23 -11.77 -20.36 -29.82
N ALA A 24 -10.96 -21.41 -29.73
CA ALA A 24 -11.10 -22.62 -30.54
C ALA A 24 -11.91 -23.64 -29.73
N ALA A 25 -13.23 -23.66 -29.93
CA ALA A 25 -14.11 -24.70 -29.40
C ALA A 25 -14.17 -25.86 -30.41
N ALA A 26 -13.52 -26.98 -30.11
CA ALA A 26 -13.76 -28.23 -30.81
C ALA A 26 -14.95 -28.95 -30.16
N ALA A 27 -16.02 -29.10 -30.94
CA ALA A 27 -17.25 -29.77 -30.55
C ALA A 27 -17.02 -31.27 -30.33
N THR A 28 -17.54 -31.81 -29.23
CA THR A 28 -17.91 -33.23 -29.14
C THR A 28 -19.27 -33.32 -28.44
N GLN A 29 -20.23 -33.90 -29.16
CA GLN A 29 -21.63 -34.07 -28.79
C GLN A 29 -21.79 -35.30 -27.88
N VAL A 30 -22.45 -35.17 -26.72
CA VAL A 30 -23.11 -36.28 -25.98
C VAL A 30 -24.37 -35.73 -25.28
N PRO A 31 -25.50 -36.47 -25.20
CA PRO A 31 -26.86 -35.90 -25.20
C PRO A 31 -27.55 -36.01 -23.81
N PRO A 32 -28.87 -35.78 -23.69
CA PRO A 32 -29.46 -34.79 -22.80
C PRO A 32 -29.90 -35.38 -21.45
N THR A 33 -29.81 -34.61 -20.37
CA THR A 33 -30.87 -34.57 -19.34
C THR A 33 -30.55 -33.49 -18.31
N GLU A 34 -31.63 -32.83 -17.89
CA GLU A 34 -31.76 -31.96 -16.72
C GLU A 34 -31.31 -30.51 -16.93
N ALA A 35 -32.32 -29.68 -17.19
CA ALA A 35 -32.26 -28.24 -17.22
C ALA A 35 -31.92 -27.70 -15.82
N ASP A 36 -30.89 -26.87 -15.72
CA ASP A 36 -30.95 -25.72 -14.82
C ASP A 36 -30.32 -24.51 -15.50
N SER A 37 -31.20 -23.56 -15.78
CA SER A 37 -30.96 -22.31 -16.47
C SER A 37 -30.30 -21.30 -15.52
N VAL A 38 -29.00 -21.07 -15.67
CA VAL A 38 -28.37 -19.89 -15.04
C VAL A 38 -28.65 -18.67 -15.91
N SER A 39 -29.68 -17.95 -15.47
CA SER A 39 -30.15 -16.67 -15.96
C SER A 39 -29.03 -15.64 -16.08
N ALA A 40 -28.97 -15.01 -17.26
CA ALA A 40 -28.28 -13.75 -17.47
C ALA A 40 -28.96 -12.68 -16.61
N ALA A 41 -28.35 -12.34 -15.48
CA ALA A 41 -28.75 -11.18 -14.70
C ALA A 41 -28.23 -9.90 -15.37
N GLU A 42 -29.19 -9.08 -15.77
CA GLU A 42 -29.04 -7.75 -16.36
C GLU A 42 -28.27 -6.81 -15.43
N PHE A 43 -27.25 -6.12 -15.96
CA PHE A 43 -26.70 -4.94 -15.32
C PHE A 43 -27.65 -3.76 -15.54
N VAL A 44 -28.57 -3.55 -14.60
CA VAL A 44 -29.44 -2.36 -14.58
C VAL A 44 -28.59 -1.15 -14.20
N SER A 45 -28.24 -0.34 -15.19
CA SER A 45 -27.62 0.97 -14.99
C SER A 45 -28.71 1.98 -14.67
N SER A 46 -28.88 2.34 -13.39
CA SER A 46 -29.84 3.37 -12.99
C SER A 46 -29.28 4.77 -13.27
N ALA A 47 -29.95 5.49 -14.17
CA ALA A 47 -29.80 6.92 -14.37
C ALA A 47 -30.25 7.68 -13.11
N LEU A 48 -29.31 8.37 -12.45
CA LEU A 48 -29.66 9.33 -11.40
C LEU A 48 -29.65 10.75 -11.96
N LYS A 49 -30.82 11.37 -11.83
CA LYS A 49 -31.16 12.76 -12.14
C LYS A 49 -30.31 13.69 -11.29
N ALA A 50 -29.59 14.61 -11.93
CA ALA A 50 -28.90 15.70 -11.26
C ALA A 50 -29.92 16.79 -10.91
N ASP A 51 -30.54 16.70 -9.72
CA ASP A 51 -31.22 17.85 -9.12
C ASP A 51 -30.20 18.69 -8.34
N THR A 52 -30.23 19.99 -8.64
CA THR A 52 -29.31 21.02 -8.16
C THR A 52 -29.88 21.67 -6.89
N LEU A 53 -29.22 21.58 -5.72
CA LEU A 53 -29.05 22.64 -4.66
C LEU A 53 -28.35 22.05 -3.39
N PRO A 54 -27.98 22.88 -2.40
CA PRO A 54 -26.74 23.65 -2.24
C PRO A 54 -25.70 22.95 -1.35
N SER A 55 -24.45 23.40 -1.48
CA SER A 55 -23.32 23.06 -0.62
C SER A 55 -23.66 23.15 0.87
N SER A 56 -23.73 22.00 1.54
CA SER A 56 -23.70 21.90 3.00
C SER A 56 -22.57 20.96 3.42
N SER A 57 -21.50 21.59 3.90
CA SER A 57 -20.45 21.08 4.79
C SER A 57 -19.96 19.65 4.57
N ARG A 58 -18.77 19.52 3.98
CA ARG A 58 -17.98 18.28 3.94
C ARG A 58 -17.75 17.73 5.35
N LYS A 59 -18.61 16.83 5.83
CA LYS A 59 -18.22 15.85 6.86
C LYS A 59 -17.43 14.74 6.16
N LEU A 60 -16.11 14.90 6.13
CA LEU A 60 -15.14 13.88 5.72
C LEU A 60 -14.99 12.83 6.83
N LEU A 61 -16.00 11.97 6.99
CA LEU A 61 -15.88 10.72 7.74
C LEU A 61 -16.51 9.61 6.89
N GLY A 62 -15.77 9.23 5.85
CA GLY A 62 -15.98 7.98 5.13
C GLY A 62 -14.95 6.96 5.59
N ALA A 63 -14.98 6.58 6.86
CA ALA A 63 -14.33 5.37 7.32
C ALA A 63 -15.31 4.23 7.02
N GLY A 64 -15.23 3.67 5.82
CA GLY A 64 -15.81 2.34 5.56
C GLY A 64 -15.22 1.35 6.55
N ASP A 65 -15.97 0.29 6.85
CA ASP A 65 -15.85 -0.68 7.95
C ASP A 65 -14.54 -1.48 8.04
N ALA A 66 -13.38 -0.84 7.90
CA ALA A 66 -12.10 -1.38 8.31
C ALA A 66 -12.05 -1.36 9.84
N PRO A 67 -11.76 -2.50 10.49
CA PRO A 67 -11.43 -2.50 11.92
C PRO A 67 -10.38 -1.42 12.18
N LEU A 68 -10.68 -0.50 13.09
CA LEU A 68 -9.70 0.49 13.56
C LEU A 68 -8.50 -0.30 14.08
N VAL A 69 -7.42 -0.37 13.32
CA VAL A 69 -6.16 -0.97 13.80
C VAL A 69 -5.81 -0.18 15.07
N PRO A 70 -5.78 -0.84 16.25
CA PRO A 70 -5.44 -0.14 17.47
C PRO A 70 -4.10 0.55 17.29
N MET A 71 -4.07 1.84 17.61
CA MET A 71 -2.89 2.68 17.43
C MET A 71 -1.75 2.20 18.34
N CYS A 72 -0.51 2.28 17.86
CA CYS A 72 0.64 1.90 18.65
C CYS A 72 0.74 2.76 19.92
N PRO A 73 0.82 2.18 21.13
CA PRO A 73 0.97 2.95 22.36
C PRO A 73 2.34 3.64 22.49
N VAL A 74 3.32 3.28 21.66
CA VAL A 74 4.67 3.85 21.68
C VAL A 74 4.74 5.09 20.78
N ARG A 75 5.21 6.19 21.35
CA ARG A 75 5.40 7.47 20.65
C ARG A 75 6.72 7.53 19.90
N PHE A 76 6.85 6.72 18.83
CA PHE A 76 8.04 6.71 17.98
C PHE A 76 8.31 8.06 17.29
N ASP A 77 7.28 8.91 17.11
CA ASP A 77 7.42 10.29 16.63
C ASP A 77 8.30 11.17 17.55
N LYS A 78 8.41 10.80 18.83
CA LYS A 78 9.26 11.49 19.80
C LYS A 78 10.69 10.94 19.85
N MET A 79 10.98 9.84 19.14
CA MET A 79 12.29 9.18 19.12
C MET A 79 13.18 9.63 17.94
N LYS A 80 13.13 10.92 17.59
CA LYS A 80 13.86 11.47 16.43
C LYS A 80 15.37 11.27 16.50
N GLY A 81 15.99 11.55 17.65
CA GLY A 81 17.44 11.39 17.86
C GLY A 81 17.90 9.94 17.65
N PRO A 82 17.33 8.97 18.40
CA PRO A 82 17.64 7.55 18.21
C PRO A 82 17.40 7.05 16.78
N ALA A 83 16.31 7.48 16.13
CA ALA A 83 16.02 7.10 14.74
C ALA A 83 17.07 7.64 13.74
N ILE A 84 17.56 8.87 13.94
CA ILE A 84 18.67 9.45 13.16
C ILE A 84 19.95 8.61 13.35
N GLU A 85 20.23 8.19 14.58
CA GLU A 85 21.41 7.37 14.87
C GLU A 85 21.36 6.01 14.18
N VAL A 86 20.21 5.33 14.21
CA VAL A 86 19.97 4.10 13.44
C VAL A 86 20.22 4.34 11.95
N GLY A 87 19.63 5.39 11.39
CA GLY A 87 19.82 5.76 9.98
C GLY A 87 21.29 5.97 9.61
N LYS A 88 22.04 6.74 10.41
CA LYS A 88 23.48 6.99 10.19
C LYS A 88 24.29 5.69 10.17
N LYS A 89 24.09 4.83 11.18
CA LYS A 89 24.80 3.55 11.34
C LYS A 89 24.45 2.57 10.20
N CYS A 90 23.18 2.52 9.79
CA CYS A 90 22.73 1.61 8.74
C CYS A 90 23.09 2.05 7.32
N LYS A 91 23.28 3.35 7.06
CA LYS A 91 23.69 3.86 5.73
C LYS A 91 25.15 3.59 5.41
N THR A 92 26.03 3.85 6.36
CA THR A 92 27.46 4.02 6.09
C THR A 92 28.32 2.89 6.64
N THR A 93 27.79 2.11 7.59
CA THR A 93 28.58 1.12 8.34
C THR A 93 28.24 -0.32 7.95
N GLY A 94 29.12 -1.25 8.33
CA GLY A 94 28.94 -2.68 8.16
C GLY A 94 27.71 -3.24 8.86
N VAL A 95 27.31 -4.44 8.43
CA VAL A 95 26.10 -5.16 8.87
C VAL A 95 25.94 -5.18 10.39
N LYS A 96 26.98 -5.60 11.12
CA LYS A 96 26.94 -5.73 12.58
C LYS A 96 26.54 -4.42 13.27
N VAL A 97 27.13 -3.30 12.87
CA VAL A 97 26.87 -2.00 13.51
C VAL A 97 25.44 -1.52 13.24
N CYS A 98 24.91 -1.75 12.04
CA CYS A 98 23.51 -1.48 11.74
C CYS A 98 22.58 -2.32 12.62
N CYS A 99 22.87 -3.62 12.76
CA CYS A 99 22.01 -4.52 13.54
C CYS A 99 22.06 -4.24 15.03
N ASP A 100 23.24 -3.97 15.59
CA ASP A 100 23.37 -3.59 17.00
C ASP A 100 22.59 -2.29 17.28
N ALA A 101 22.64 -1.32 16.37
CA ALA A 101 21.87 -0.08 16.49
C ALA A 101 20.37 -0.29 16.39
N PHE A 102 19.93 -1.09 15.42
CA PHE A 102 18.52 -1.40 15.24
C PHE A 102 17.98 -2.21 16.43
N LYS A 103 18.73 -3.18 16.95
CA LYS A 103 18.38 -3.91 18.18
C LYS A 103 18.25 -2.99 19.38
N ALA A 104 19.18 -2.06 19.58
CA ALA A 104 19.11 -1.11 20.68
C ALA A 104 17.83 -0.23 20.61
N PHE A 105 17.36 0.09 19.41
CA PHE A 105 16.12 0.83 19.19
C PHE A 105 14.86 -0.03 19.34
N ALA A 106 14.84 -1.24 18.77
CA ALA A 106 13.64 -2.07 18.63
C ALA A 106 13.41 -3.02 19.81
N CYS A 107 14.47 -3.60 20.38
CA CYS A 107 14.34 -4.63 21.41
C CYS A 107 13.58 -4.21 22.68
N PRO A 108 13.68 -2.95 23.16
CA PRO A 108 12.84 -2.48 24.28
C PRO A 108 11.34 -2.55 24.01
N HIS A 109 10.94 -2.62 22.74
CA HIS A 109 9.54 -2.64 22.30
C HIS A 109 9.15 -3.95 21.59
N SER A 110 10.00 -5.00 21.67
CA SER A 110 9.86 -6.24 20.89
C SER A 110 8.49 -6.91 21.03
N LYS A 111 7.91 -6.94 22.24
CA LYS A 111 6.57 -7.52 22.46
C LYS A 111 5.47 -6.81 21.66
N LEU A 112 5.55 -5.48 21.58
CA LEU A 112 4.57 -4.67 20.83
C LEU A 112 4.84 -4.76 19.32
N LEU A 113 6.11 -4.74 18.91
CA LEU A 113 6.50 -4.85 17.51
C LEU A 113 6.15 -6.22 16.90
N ASN A 114 6.12 -7.27 17.71
CA ASN A 114 5.75 -8.62 17.28
C ASN A 114 4.23 -8.88 17.33
N ASP A 115 3.44 -7.93 17.82
CA ASP A 115 1.98 -8.01 17.82
C ASP A 115 1.43 -7.29 16.58
N LEU A 116 1.01 -8.07 15.59
CA LEU A 116 0.51 -7.60 14.30
C LEU A 116 -0.80 -6.83 14.39
N SER A 117 -1.48 -6.83 15.55
CA SER A 117 -2.76 -6.16 15.70
C SER A 117 -2.64 -4.66 16.00
N ASN A 118 -1.46 -4.16 16.41
CA ASN A 118 -1.34 -2.81 17.00
C ASN A 118 -0.59 -1.75 16.14
N GLY A 119 -0.19 -2.10 14.92
CA GLY A 119 0.49 -1.18 13.99
C GLY A 119 1.87 -0.67 14.44
N CYS A 120 2.42 -1.11 15.57
CA CYS A 120 3.68 -0.58 16.10
C CYS A 120 4.88 -0.82 15.18
N ALA A 121 4.91 -1.96 14.46
CA ALA A 121 5.98 -2.24 13.52
C ALA A 121 6.00 -1.21 12.39
N ASP A 122 4.84 -0.88 11.83
CA ASP A 122 4.71 0.10 10.74
C ASP A 122 5.11 1.50 11.19
N ASP A 123 4.64 1.95 12.35
CA ASP A 123 5.02 3.23 12.94
C ASP A 123 6.53 3.31 13.18
N MET A 124 7.10 2.28 13.81
CA MET A 124 8.53 2.21 14.08
C MET A 124 9.35 2.34 12.80
N PHE A 125 9.03 1.54 11.79
CA PHE A 125 9.74 1.56 10.52
C PHE A 125 9.53 2.88 9.78
N TYR A 126 8.34 3.47 9.82
CA TYR A 126 8.07 4.78 9.24
C TYR A 126 8.96 5.87 9.82
N PHE A 127 9.07 5.96 11.16
CA PHE A 127 9.88 6.99 11.81
C PHE A 127 11.37 6.75 11.64
N ILE A 128 11.84 5.50 11.70
CA ILE A 128 13.24 5.17 11.39
C ILE A 128 13.59 5.56 9.95
N GLN A 129 12.74 5.23 8.99
CA GLN A 129 12.98 5.55 7.58
C GLN A 129 12.97 7.06 7.34
N THR A 130 12.01 7.77 7.94
CA THR A 130 11.83 9.20 7.73
C THR A 130 12.93 10.02 8.45
N TYR A 131 13.12 9.80 9.76
CA TYR A 131 14.11 10.55 10.53
C TYR A 131 15.54 10.08 10.25
N GLY A 132 15.75 8.78 10.10
CA GLY A 132 17.03 8.21 9.68
C GLY A 132 17.34 8.46 8.20
N GLN A 133 16.39 8.98 7.42
CA GLN A 133 16.46 9.11 5.96
C GLN A 133 16.92 7.79 5.31
N LEU A 134 16.43 6.67 5.83
CA LEU A 134 16.89 5.33 5.54
C LEU A 134 15.95 4.69 4.51
N PRO A 135 16.45 4.19 3.37
CA PRO A 135 15.59 3.57 2.37
C PRO A 135 14.83 2.35 2.93
N PRO A 136 13.57 2.13 2.52
CA PRO A 136 12.82 0.94 2.88
C PRO A 136 13.61 -0.34 2.55
N GLY A 137 13.54 -1.35 3.41
CA GLY A 137 14.27 -2.60 3.21
C GLY A 137 15.73 -2.60 3.63
N THR A 138 16.34 -1.44 3.96
CA THR A 138 17.77 -1.39 4.33
C THR A 138 18.09 -2.23 5.56
N ILE A 139 17.23 -2.16 6.58
CA ILE A 139 17.39 -2.92 7.83
C ILE A 139 17.24 -4.42 7.55
N PHE A 140 16.20 -4.83 6.84
CA PHE A 140 15.97 -6.25 6.48
C PHE A 140 17.11 -6.85 5.65
N LYS A 141 17.73 -6.07 4.76
CA LYS A 141 18.89 -6.55 3.97
C LYS A 141 20.15 -6.73 4.81
N LYS A 142 20.29 -5.98 5.89
CA LYS A 142 21.49 -6.00 6.74
C LYS A 142 21.31 -6.90 7.96
N CYS A 143 20.09 -7.03 8.49
CA CYS A 143 19.85 -7.63 9.79
C CYS A 143 18.89 -8.81 9.72
N LEU A 144 19.47 -9.96 9.36
CA LEU A 144 18.82 -11.26 9.39
C LEU A 144 19.70 -12.18 10.23
N GLU A 145 19.18 -12.69 11.35
CA GLU A 145 19.91 -13.58 12.25
C GLU A 145 19.47 -15.03 12.17
N GLY A 146 18.31 -15.30 11.56
CA GLY A 146 17.81 -16.65 11.38
C GLY A 146 16.33 -16.72 11.01
N PRO A 147 15.77 -17.93 10.96
CA PRO A 147 14.37 -18.17 10.55
C PRO A 147 13.34 -17.60 11.54
N HIS A 148 13.74 -17.34 12.78
CA HIS A 148 12.88 -16.75 13.82
C HIS A 148 12.97 -15.22 13.87
N GLY A 149 13.60 -14.59 12.86
CA GLY A 149 13.80 -13.15 12.81
C GLY A 149 15.03 -12.70 13.59
N LEU A 150 14.91 -11.55 14.25
CA LEU A 150 15.99 -10.88 14.97
C LEU A 150 15.90 -11.20 16.46
N LYS A 151 16.97 -11.74 17.05
CA LYS A 151 16.95 -12.07 18.48
C LYS A 151 17.24 -10.85 19.35
N CYS A 152 16.28 -10.54 20.21
CA CYS A 152 16.46 -9.81 21.45
C CYS A 152 16.56 -10.87 22.57
#